data_AF-D8R2J5-F1
#
_entry.id   AF-D8R2J5-F1
#
_cell.length_a   1.000
_cell.length_b   1.000
_cell.length_c   1.000
_cell.angle_alpha   90.00
_cell.angle_beta   90.00
_cell.angle_gamma   90.00
#
_symmetry.space_group_name_H-M   'P 1'
#
loop_
_entity.id
_entity.type
_entity.pdbx_description
1 polymer ?
#
loop_
_entity_poly.entity_id
_entity_poly.type
_entity_poly.pdbx_seq_one_letter_code
_entity_poly.pdbx_strand_id
1 'polypeptide(L)'
;MSGASCSSSSDRRGQNPSSSVGLLAEFSGAEEEDCAAAARSWCDEGKLLIPGLPNDLAILCIARLPRGMFPLLRLVSSAWKRAVSSETFRLLRHQGGFLQGWIYVLVESATGAAFRAFDPDANRWYNMSPVPANISSETWQGFACVALDSKLILMGGARRIYNEAMQQLGQVEVCGDVFIYDAFRNKWQRGPSLTTPRGWFAAAAMGDFVYVAGGQGRSCFLDSAEVLDYREKRWHQMPSMHCVRSSCRGTVLNGQFWVIAGEVVINNYGDHPQRASAEFFNPASKSWTLIPEMWLDSHKVALARFQNLLVVHQSKLMRYDPELNEWDHIGHISTGQLYNRSSYRFGFALECLGDKLYVIGGKIESWQNRNRSSIQPVSTAEVCHLGTASNSKFTRWNSVADMKDSSGIILASATVLL
;
A
#
# COMPACT_ATOMS: atom_id res chain seq x y z
N MET A 1 19.91 61.54 -51.89
CA MET A 1 21.09 60.69 -52.12
C MET A 1 21.36 59.91 -50.85
N SER A 2 21.50 58.58 -50.98
CA SER A 2 21.90 57.55 -49.98
C SER A 2 21.15 57.52 -48.64
N GLY A 3 20.44 56.47 -48.20
CA GLY A 3 20.47 55.05 -48.58
C GLY A 3 21.42 54.24 -47.70
N ALA A 4 20.90 53.69 -46.58
CA ALA A 4 21.24 52.42 -45.89
C ALA A 4 20.52 52.43 -44.50
N SER A 5 19.40 51.75 -44.20
CA SER A 5 19.07 50.30 -44.08
C SER A 5 20.06 49.55 -43.17
N CYS A 6 19.73 48.73 -42.17
CA CYS A 6 18.56 47.93 -41.73
C CYS A 6 18.84 47.57 -40.24
N SER A 7 18.00 47.01 -39.36
CA SER A 7 16.90 46.01 -39.42
C SER A 7 16.26 45.95 -38.02
N SER A 8 14.97 46.23 -37.87
CA SER A 8 13.84 45.28 -37.75
C SER A 8 13.64 44.62 -36.38
N SER A 9 12.50 44.99 -35.79
CA SER A 9 11.78 44.45 -34.64
C SER A 9 11.44 42.96 -34.74
N SER A 10 11.53 42.24 -33.62
CA SER A 10 10.99 40.89 -33.43
C SER A 10 10.01 40.80 -32.26
N ASP A 11 9.04 39.92 -32.46
CA ASP A 11 7.80 39.65 -31.73
C ASP A 11 7.86 39.12 -30.28
N ARG A 12 6.74 39.41 -29.59
CA ARG A 12 5.97 38.66 -28.56
C ARG A 12 6.55 37.37 -27.93
N ARG A 13 6.44 37.26 -26.59
CA ARG A 13 5.51 36.39 -25.80
C ARG A 13 6.07 36.11 -24.39
N GLY A 14 5.15 36.03 -23.43
CA GLY A 14 5.41 35.86 -22.01
C GLY A 14 6.22 34.62 -21.63
N GLN A 15 7.00 34.78 -20.56
CA GLN A 15 7.76 33.73 -19.91
C GLN A 15 7.07 33.36 -18.60
N ASN A 16 6.59 32.11 -18.52
CA ASN A 16 6.36 31.40 -17.26
C ASN A 16 7.69 30.76 -16.84
N PRO A 17 8.11 30.85 -15.56
CA PRO A 17 9.23 30.05 -15.08
C PRO A 17 8.73 28.67 -14.62
N SER A 18 8.93 27.67 -15.47
CA SER A 18 8.92 26.26 -15.08
C SER A 18 10.26 25.90 -14.45
N SER A 19 10.31 25.72 -13.12
CA SER A 19 11.48 25.14 -12.45
C SER A 19 11.21 23.67 -12.13
N SER A 20 11.58 22.80 -13.05
CA SER A 20 11.69 21.35 -12.87
C SER A 20 13.17 20.99 -12.70
N VAL A 21 13.62 20.74 -11.47
CA VAL A 21 14.89 20.08 -11.13
C VAL A 21 14.69 19.47 -9.72
N GLY A 22 14.98 18.21 -9.41
CA GLY A 22 15.51 17.10 -10.18
C GLY A 22 15.33 15.80 -9.38
N LEU A 23 15.19 14.69 -10.11
CA LEU A 23 15.38 13.32 -9.62
C LEU A 23 15.43 12.43 -10.88
N LEU A 24 16.46 12.66 -11.70
CA LEU A 24 16.94 11.63 -12.61
C LEU A 24 17.91 10.79 -11.81
N ALA A 25 17.47 9.59 -11.42
CA ALA A 25 18.41 8.53 -11.15
C ALA A 25 19.12 8.21 -12.48
N GLU A 26 20.43 8.42 -12.53
CA GLU A 26 21.26 7.92 -13.61
C GLU A 26 21.28 6.38 -13.49
N PHE A 27 20.56 5.71 -14.40
CA PHE A 27 20.63 4.26 -14.56
C PHE A 27 21.55 3.88 -15.71
N SER A 28 22.18 2.72 -15.57
CA SER A 28 23.23 2.21 -16.45
C SER A 28 22.68 1.80 -17.83
N GLY A 29 23.52 1.88 -18.85
CA GLY A 29 23.14 1.54 -20.24
C GLY A 29 22.63 0.11 -20.48
N ALA A 30 22.69 -0.77 -19.48
CA ALA A 30 22.14 -2.12 -19.54
C ALA A 30 20.59 -2.14 -19.58
N GLU A 31 19.92 -1.17 -18.91
CA GLU A 31 18.44 -1.14 -18.85
C GLU A 31 17.80 -0.60 -20.16
N GLU A 32 18.52 0.24 -20.90
CA GLU A 32 18.09 0.71 -22.23
C GLU A 32 18.21 -0.38 -23.30
N GLU A 33 19.29 -1.17 -23.28
CA GLU A 33 19.47 -2.31 -24.20
C GLU A 33 18.43 -3.41 -23.96
N ASP A 34 18.07 -3.69 -22.70
CA ASP A 34 17.04 -4.67 -22.35
C ASP A 34 15.63 -4.25 -22.80
N CYS A 35 15.29 -2.96 -22.73
CA CYS A 35 14.02 -2.45 -23.26
C CYS A 35 13.93 -2.60 -24.79
N ALA A 36 15.01 -2.27 -25.51
CA ALA A 36 15.09 -2.41 -26.96
C ALA A 36 15.11 -3.87 -27.41
N ALA A 37 15.81 -4.75 -26.69
CA ALA A 37 15.84 -6.19 -26.95
C ALA A 37 14.49 -6.86 -26.63
N ALA A 38 13.81 -6.46 -25.56
CA ALA A 38 12.50 -6.99 -25.21
C ALA A 38 11.41 -6.55 -26.22
N ALA A 39 11.49 -5.31 -26.72
CA ALA A 39 10.64 -4.82 -27.81
C ALA A 39 10.86 -5.62 -29.11
N ARG A 40 12.11 -6.03 -29.41
CA ARG A 40 12.43 -6.91 -30.56
C ARG A 40 11.87 -8.33 -30.41
N SER A 41 11.75 -8.86 -29.18
CA SER A 41 11.20 -10.21 -28.96
C SER A 41 9.70 -10.33 -29.29
N TRP A 42 8.99 -9.20 -29.46
CA TRP A 42 7.57 -9.18 -29.87
C TRP A 42 7.36 -9.32 -31.37
N CYS A 43 8.42 -9.12 -32.15
CA CYS A 43 8.39 -9.09 -33.60
C CYS A 43 8.46 -10.47 -34.25
N ASP A 44 8.64 -11.54 -33.47
CA ASP A 44 8.94 -12.89 -33.99
C ASP A 44 7.79 -13.56 -34.77
N GLU A 45 6.59 -12.94 -34.82
CA GLU A 45 5.46 -13.43 -35.63
C GLU A 45 5.05 -12.49 -36.79
N GLY A 46 5.74 -11.37 -37.03
CA GLY A 46 5.42 -10.44 -38.12
C GLY A 46 4.02 -9.80 -38.07
N LYS A 47 3.26 -10.00 -36.98
CA LYS A 47 1.91 -9.42 -36.80
C LYS A 47 2.01 -8.00 -36.24
N LEU A 48 1.47 -7.06 -37.00
CA LEU A 48 1.30 -5.68 -36.54
C LEU A 48 0.22 -5.61 -35.45
N LEU A 49 0.49 -4.87 -34.37
CA LEU A 49 -0.48 -4.58 -33.32
C LEU A 49 -1.61 -3.71 -33.89
N ILE A 50 -1.26 -2.65 -34.61
CA ILE A 50 -2.19 -1.74 -35.26
C ILE A 50 -1.87 -1.76 -36.77
N PRO A 51 -2.81 -2.16 -37.64
CA PRO A 51 -2.58 -2.12 -39.08
C PRO A 51 -2.14 -0.73 -39.55
N GLY A 52 -1.04 -0.67 -40.31
CA GLY A 52 -0.48 0.59 -40.80
C GLY A 52 0.45 1.32 -39.84
N LEU A 53 0.74 0.78 -38.66
CA LEU A 53 1.66 1.37 -37.69
C LEU A 53 2.74 0.36 -37.26
N PRO A 54 4.03 0.74 -37.26
CA PRO A 54 5.09 -0.05 -36.66
C PRO A 54 4.83 -0.40 -35.19
N ASN A 55 5.25 -1.60 -34.74
CA ASN A 55 4.89 -2.12 -33.41
C ASN A 55 5.47 -1.31 -32.24
N ASP A 56 6.63 -0.70 -32.43
CA ASP A 56 7.28 0.24 -31.51
C ASP A 56 6.45 1.51 -31.29
N LEU A 57 5.84 2.07 -32.35
CA LEU A 57 4.92 3.19 -32.22
C LEU A 57 3.55 2.75 -31.68
N ALA A 58 3.06 1.60 -32.14
CA ALA A 58 1.77 1.06 -31.70
C ALA A 58 1.75 0.80 -30.18
N ILE A 59 2.81 0.22 -29.63
CA ILE A 59 2.87 -0.03 -28.19
C ILE A 59 2.92 1.26 -27.39
N LEU A 60 3.61 2.31 -27.89
CA LEU A 60 3.63 3.62 -27.25
C LEU A 60 2.24 4.28 -27.24
N CYS A 61 1.47 4.13 -28.31
CA CYS A 61 0.07 4.58 -28.34
C CYS A 61 -0.78 3.83 -27.30
N ILE A 62 -0.67 2.51 -27.26
CA ILE A 62 -1.39 1.66 -26.29
C ILE A 62 -0.97 1.99 -24.85
N ALA A 63 0.31 2.28 -24.61
CA ALA A 63 0.87 2.61 -23.31
C ALA A 63 0.33 3.92 -22.72
N ARG A 64 -0.32 4.78 -23.51
CA ARG A 64 -0.98 6.01 -23.02
C ARG A 64 -2.41 5.77 -22.52
N LEU A 65 -3.00 4.62 -22.82
CA LEU A 65 -4.39 4.35 -22.48
C LEU A 65 -4.55 4.16 -20.97
N PRO A 66 -5.69 4.56 -20.37
CA PRO A 66 -5.94 4.36 -18.96
C PRO A 66 -5.88 2.88 -18.55
N ARG A 67 -5.33 2.62 -17.37
CA ARG A 67 -5.21 1.31 -16.73
C ARG A 67 -6.54 0.56 -16.67
N GLY A 68 -7.64 1.27 -16.41
CA GLY A 68 -8.98 0.70 -16.39
C GLY A 68 -9.40 0.03 -17.71
N MET A 69 -8.75 0.37 -18.83
CA MET A 69 -9.01 -0.24 -20.14
C MET A 69 -8.22 -1.53 -20.40
N PHE A 70 -7.19 -1.86 -19.60
CA PHE A 70 -6.32 -3.00 -19.86
C PHE A 70 -7.05 -4.35 -20.02
N PRO A 71 -8.12 -4.64 -19.24
CA PRO A 71 -8.93 -5.84 -19.50
C PRO A 71 -9.50 -5.88 -20.93
N LEU A 72 -9.96 -4.75 -21.46
CA LEU A 72 -10.51 -4.65 -22.82
C LEU A 72 -9.41 -4.75 -23.89
N LEU A 73 -8.26 -4.12 -23.67
CA LEU A 73 -7.13 -4.19 -24.60
C LEU A 73 -6.67 -5.63 -24.82
N ARG A 74 -6.66 -6.45 -23.75
CA ARG A 74 -6.30 -7.87 -23.80
C ARG A 74 -7.30 -8.75 -24.55
N LEU A 75 -8.51 -8.25 -24.84
CA LEU A 75 -9.53 -8.97 -25.62
C LEU A 75 -9.44 -8.70 -27.12
N VAL A 76 -8.69 -7.69 -27.55
CA VAL A 76 -8.60 -7.29 -28.98
C VAL A 76 -7.94 -8.39 -29.82
N SER A 77 -6.79 -8.91 -29.38
CA SER A 77 -6.09 -10.00 -30.05
C SER A 77 -5.10 -10.68 -29.11
N SER A 78 -4.60 -11.86 -29.49
CA SER A 78 -3.52 -12.54 -28.76
C SER A 78 -2.23 -11.70 -28.71
N ALA A 79 -1.95 -10.93 -29.77
CA ALA A 79 -0.80 -10.03 -29.84
C ALA A 79 -0.94 -8.87 -28.84
N TRP A 80 -2.10 -8.21 -28.80
CA TRP A 80 -2.38 -7.15 -27.80
C TRP A 80 -2.34 -7.70 -26.38
N LYS A 81 -2.90 -8.89 -26.17
CA LYS A 81 -2.85 -9.56 -24.86
C LYS A 81 -1.41 -9.78 -24.40
N ARG A 82 -0.54 -10.26 -25.28
CA ARG A 82 0.88 -10.50 -25.00
C ARG A 82 1.61 -9.19 -24.71
N ALA A 83 1.41 -8.17 -25.55
CA ALA A 83 2.04 -6.87 -25.42
C ALA A 83 1.63 -6.17 -24.11
N VAL A 84 0.32 -6.04 -23.83
CA VAL A 84 -0.22 -5.40 -22.62
C VAL A 84 0.00 -6.25 -21.35
N SER A 85 0.47 -7.50 -21.46
CA SER A 85 0.81 -8.34 -20.29
C SER A 85 2.32 -8.52 -20.11
N SER A 86 3.14 -7.79 -20.87
CA SER A 86 4.60 -7.86 -20.83
C SER A 86 5.22 -6.88 -19.83
N GLU A 87 6.41 -7.19 -19.35
CA GLU A 87 7.17 -6.30 -18.47
C GLU A 87 7.58 -5.01 -19.20
N THR A 88 7.96 -5.09 -20.47
CA THR A 88 8.35 -3.91 -21.25
C THR A 88 7.20 -2.91 -21.38
N PHE A 89 5.94 -3.36 -21.49
CA PHE A 89 4.81 -2.43 -21.50
C PHE A 89 4.71 -1.65 -20.19
N ARG A 90 4.95 -2.30 -19.04
CA ARG A 90 5.03 -1.64 -17.73
C ARG A 90 6.18 -0.62 -17.72
N LEU A 91 7.36 -1.02 -18.18
CA LEU A 91 8.53 -0.13 -18.25
C LEU A 91 8.30 1.10 -19.14
N LEU A 92 7.67 0.92 -20.31
CA LEU A 92 7.31 2.03 -21.20
C LEU A 92 6.32 3.00 -20.55
N ARG A 93 5.37 2.51 -19.76
CA ARG A 93 4.46 3.38 -19.00
C ARG A 93 5.18 4.14 -17.91
N HIS A 94 6.10 3.48 -17.21
CA HIS A 94 6.94 4.12 -16.20
C HIS A 94 7.77 5.25 -16.84
N GLN A 95 8.52 4.96 -17.90
CA GLN A 95 9.33 5.94 -18.63
C GLN A 95 8.50 7.08 -19.23
N GLY A 96 7.30 6.78 -19.73
CA GLY A 96 6.39 7.77 -20.30
C GLY A 96 5.63 8.62 -19.27
N GLY A 97 5.78 8.37 -17.97
CA GLY A 97 5.03 9.07 -16.92
C GLY A 97 3.53 8.75 -16.92
N PHE A 98 3.15 7.58 -17.43
CA PHE A 98 1.74 7.16 -17.56
C PHE A 98 1.28 6.26 -16.41
N LEU A 99 2.06 6.11 -15.34
CA LEU A 99 1.67 5.26 -14.22
C LEU A 99 0.43 5.79 -13.52
N GLN A 100 -0.51 4.88 -13.24
CA GLN A 100 -1.74 5.18 -12.51
C GLN A 100 -1.80 4.34 -11.24
N GLY A 101 -1.99 5.04 -10.12
CA GLY A 101 -2.10 4.43 -8.81
C GLY A 101 -3.52 3.99 -8.51
N TRP A 102 -3.69 2.73 -8.16
CA TRP A 102 -4.95 2.21 -7.62
C TRP A 102 -4.76 1.80 -6.17
N ILE A 103 -5.80 2.00 -5.38
CA ILE A 103 -5.83 1.59 -3.96
C ILE A 103 -6.58 0.28 -3.87
N TYR A 104 -5.90 -0.75 -3.41
CA TYR A 104 -6.48 -2.07 -3.20
C TYR A 104 -6.90 -2.24 -1.76
N VAL A 105 -8.06 -2.85 -1.54
CA VAL A 105 -8.59 -3.12 -0.21
C VAL A 105 -9.20 -4.52 -0.14
N LEU A 106 -8.98 -5.19 0.99
CA LEU A 106 -9.72 -6.36 1.39
C LEU A 106 -10.70 -5.93 2.48
N VAL A 107 -12.00 -6.04 2.19
CA VAL A 107 -13.08 -5.66 3.12
C VAL A 107 -13.69 -6.92 3.70
N GLU A 108 -13.96 -6.92 5.00
CA GLU A 108 -14.80 -7.93 5.65
C GLU A 108 -16.18 -8.01 4.97
N SER A 109 -16.67 -9.22 4.71
CA SER A 109 -17.98 -9.52 4.13
C SER A 109 -18.58 -10.76 4.77
N ALA A 110 -19.91 -10.92 4.69
CA ALA A 110 -20.62 -12.08 5.22
C ALA A 110 -20.18 -13.41 4.57
N THR A 111 -19.66 -13.36 3.35
CA THR A 111 -19.18 -14.52 2.59
C THR A 111 -17.65 -14.67 2.59
N GLY A 112 -16.94 -13.93 3.46
CA GLY A 112 -15.48 -13.91 3.53
C GLY A 112 -14.89 -12.51 3.28
N ALA A 113 -13.74 -12.40 2.63
CA ALA A 113 -13.14 -11.12 2.27
C ALA A 113 -13.50 -10.67 0.84
N ALA A 114 -14.05 -9.47 0.67
CA ALA A 114 -14.27 -8.86 -0.64
C ALA A 114 -13.00 -8.10 -1.08
N PHE A 115 -12.38 -8.53 -2.17
CA PHE A 115 -11.20 -7.87 -2.73
C PHE A 115 -11.63 -6.83 -3.79
N ARG A 116 -11.34 -5.55 -3.52
CA ARG A 116 -11.74 -4.41 -4.34
C ARG A 116 -10.53 -3.56 -4.70
N ALA A 117 -10.62 -2.85 -5.83
CA ALA A 117 -9.65 -1.83 -6.20
C ALA A 117 -10.36 -0.52 -6.53
N PHE A 118 -9.86 0.59 -6.01
CA PHE A 118 -10.31 1.93 -6.31
C PHE A 118 -9.39 2.58 -7.33
N ASP A 119 -9.98 3.05 -8.43
CA ASP A 119 -9.35 3.92 -9.42
C ASP A 119 -9.70 5.38 -9.07
N PRO A 120 -8.74 6.17 -8.55
CA PRO A 120 -8.99 7.54 -8.16
C PRO A 120 -9.18 8.50 -9.35
N ASP A 121 -8.63 8.16 -10.53
CA ASP A 121 -8.76 9.00 -11.73
C ASP A 121 -10.16 8.84 -12.33
N ALA A 122 -10.66 7.61 -12.37
CA ALA A 122 -12.03 7.32 -12.82
C ALA A 122 -13.08 7.48 -11.71
N ASN A 123 -12.65 7.73 -10.46
CA ASN A 123 -13.47 7.73 -9.26
C ASN A 123 -14.40 6.49 -9.19
N ARG A 124 -13.82 5.30 -9.36
CA ARG A 124 -14.59 4.06 -9.55
C ARG A 124 -13.97 2.87 -8.83
N TRP A 125 -14.84 2.03 -8.28
CA TRP A 125 -14.47 0.74 -7.70
C TRP A 125 -14.60 -0.42 -8.69
N TYR A 126 -13.67 -1.35 -8.60
CA TYR A 126 -13.60 -2.59 -9.37
C TYR A 126 -13.61 -3.81 -8.45
N ASN A 127 -14.27 -4.88 -8.93
CA ASN A 127 -14.24 -6.19 -8.30
C ASN A 127 -13.02 -6.95 -8.76
N MET A 128 -12.21 -7.40 -7.80
CA MET A 128 -11.00 -8.13 -8.07
C MET A 128 -11.21 -9.62 -7.83
N SER A 129 -10.34 -10.45 -8.40
CA SER A 129 -10.40 -11.90 -8.21
C SER A 129 -10.28 -12.25 -6.73
N PRO A 130 -11.17 -13.11 -6.18
CA PRO A 130 -11.15 -13.43 -4.76
C PRO A 130 -9.80 -14.01 -4.35
N VAL A 131 -9.44 -13.78 -3.09
CA VAL A 131 -8.20 -14.30 -2.52
C VAL A 131 -8.27 -15.84 -2.49
N PRO A 132 -7.22 -16.58 -2.88
CA PRO A 132 -7.28 -18.05 -3.00
C PRO A 132 -7.63 -18.79 -1.70
N ALA A 133 -7.36 -18.19 -0.54
CA ALA A 133 -7.68 -18.73 0.79
C ALA A 133 -9.06 -18.28 1.33
N ASN A 134 -9.89 -17.66 0.49
CA ASN A 134 -11.21 -17.19 0.87
C ASN A 134 -12.27 -18.27 0.61
N ILE A 135 -12.09 -19.45 1.23
CA ILE A 135 -13.13 -20.49 1.27
C ILE A 135 -14.16 -20.00 2.30
N SER A 136 -15.45 -20.13 1.99
CA SER A 136 -16.61 -19.56 2.70
C SER A 136 -16.75 -19.89 4.20
N SER A 137 -15.77 -20.58 4.79
CA SER A 137 -15.70 -21.01 6.19
C SER A 137 -14.40 -20.59 6.90
N GLU A 138 -13.46 -19.92 6.22
CA GLU A 138 -12.18 -19.49 6.77
C GLU A 138 -12.20 -18.01 7.17
N THR A 139 -12.20 -17.72 8.48
CA THR A 139 -11.88 -16.37 8.96
C THR A 139 -10.36 -16.19 8.94
N TRP A 140 -9.84 -15.47 7.95
CA TRP A 140 -8.42 -15.09 7.91
C TRP A 140 -8.26 -13.68 8.48
N GLN A 141 -7.46 -13.53 9.53
CA GLN A 141 -7.24 -12.26 10.23
C GLN A 141 -5.78 -12.09 10.64
N GLY A 142 -5.38 -10.86 10.98
CA GLY A 142 -4.03 -10.57 11.46
C GLY A 142 -2.92 -10.82 10.44
N PHE A 143 -3.24 -11.02 9.16
CA PHE A 143 -2.24 -11.05 8.10
C PHE A 143 -1.75 -9.64 7.78
N ALA A 144 -0.54 -9.54 7.24
CA ALA A 144 -0.02 -8.29 6.72
C ALA A 144 -0.22 -8.21 5.20
N CYS A 145 -0.31 -6.98 4.68
CA CYS A 145 -0.38 -6.69 3.25
C CYS A 145 0.62 -5.58 2.93
N VAL A 146 1.47 -5.80 1.92
CA VAL A 146 2.38 -4.79 1.41
C VAL A 146 2.32 -4.73 -0.11
N ALA A 147 2.55 -3.54 -0.67
CA ALA A 147 2.81 -3.40 -2.10
C ALA A 147 4.31 -3.46 -2.39
N LEU A 148 4.68 -4.27 -3.36
CA LEU A 148 6.03 -4.32 -3.94
C LEU A 148 5.87 -4.24 -5.46
N ASP A 149 6.30 -3.14 -6.05
CA ASP A 149 6.19 -2.91 -7.50
C ASP A 149 4.74 -3.02 -8.01
N SER A 150 4.46 -3.93 -8.94
CA SER A 150 3.14 -4.28 -9.51
C SER A 150 2.29 -5.17 -8.60
N LYS A 151 2.78 -5.53 -7.42
CA LYS A 151 2.28 -6.70 -6.69
C LYS A 151 1.83 -6.36 -5.29
N LEU A 152 0.82 -7.09 -4.83
CA LEU A 152 0.39 -7.10 -3.45
C LEU A 152 0.77 -8.42 -2.83
N ILE A 153 1.34 -8.38 -1.64
CA ILE A 153 1.83 -9.56 -0.95
C ILE A 153 1.08 -9.67 0.38
N LEU A 154 0.19 -10.65 0.46
CA LEU A 154 -0.51 -11.04 1.69
C LEU A 154 0.29 -12.10 2.41
N MET A 155 0.53 -11.92 3.71
CA MET A 155 1.47 -12.74 4.47
C MET A 155 0.93 -13.11 5.84
N GLY A 156 1.12 -14.38 6.22
CA GLY A 156 0.90 -14.89 7.56
C GLY A 156 -0.55 -14.74 8.02
N GLY A 157 -0.74 -14.37 9.28
CA GLY A 157 -2.04 -14.25 9.93
C GLY A 157 -2.49 -15.52 10.62
N ALA A 158 -3.72 -15.49 11.10
CA ALA A 158 -4.37 -16.58 11.79
C ALA A 158 -5.65 -16.96 11.05
N ARG A 159 -5.86 -18.26 10.87
CA ARG A 159 -7.04 -18.81 10.19
C ARG A 159 -7.82 -19.70 11.13
N ARG A 160 -9.13 -19.73 10.94
CA ARG A 160 -10.01 -20.70 11.58
C ARG A 160 -10.63 -21.56 10.49
N ILE A 161 -10.26 -22.83 10.44
CA ILE A 161 -10.73 -23.76 9.41
C ILE A 161 -11.93 -24.52 9.97
N TYR A 162 -13.01 -24.60 9.19
CA TYR A 162 -14.14 -25.46 9.53
C TYR A 162 -13.76 -26.93 9.34
N ASN A 163 -13.91 -27.71 10.41
CA ASN A 163 -13.67 -29.13 10.35
C ASN A 163 -14.96 -29.84 9.97
N GLU A 164 -15.07 -30.24 8.70
CA GLU A 164 -16.25 -30.92 8.17
C GLU A 164 -16.55 -32.24 8.91
N ALA A 165 -15.51 -33.00 9.28
CA ALA A 165 -15.67 -34.27 9.97
C ALA A 165 -16.25 -34.11 11.38
N MET A 166 -15.93 -33.00 12.06
CA MET A 166 -16.46 -32.70 13.40
C MET A 166 -17.65 -31.73 13.37
N GLN A 167 -18.10 -31.31 12.18
CA GLN A 167 -19.14 -30.30 11.96
C GLN A 167 -18.98 -29.02 12.81
N GLN A 168 -17.74 -28.64 13.13
CA GLN A 168 -17.46 -27.51 14.00
C GLN A 168 -16.29 -26.68 13.49
N LEU A 169 -16.30 -25.39 13.84
CA LEU A 169 -15.16 -24.52 13.58
C LEU A 169 -13.97 -24.96 14.43
N GLY A 170 -12.86 -25.27 13.78
CA GLY A 170 -11.61 -25.66 14.43
C GLY A 170 -10.99 -24.55 15.27
N GLN A 171 -9.84 -24.86 15.86
CA GLN A 171 -9.04 -23.88 16.59
C GLN A 171 -8.44 -22.86 15.61
N VAL A 172 -8.18 -21.65 16.11
CA VAL A 172 -7.47 -20.63 15.34
C VAL A 172 -6.00 -21.03 15.25
N GLU A 173 -5.49 -21.17 14.03
CA GLU A 173 -4.10 -21.54 13.76
C GLU A 173 -3.35 -20.38 13.08
N VAL A 174 -2.18 -20.05 13.63
CA VAL A 174 -1.25 -19.11 13.01
C VAL A 174 -0.53 -19.79 11.84
N CYS A 175 -0.57 -19.16 10.67
CA CYS A 175 0.02 -19.67 9.44
C CYS A 175 1.17 -18.79 8.93
N GLY A 176 2.01 -19.37 8.09
CA GLY A 176 3.10 -18.69 7.39
C GLY A 176 2.81 -18.48 5.90
N ASP A 177 1.56 -18.65 5.47
CA ASP A 177 1.22 -18.62 4.05
C ASP A 177 1.44 -17.23 3.44
N VAL A 178 1.93 -17.23 2.20
CA VAL A 178 2.13 -16.02 1.42
C VAL A 178 1.39 -16.13 0.10
N PHE A 179 0.58 -15.13 -0.22
CA PHE A 179 -0.11 -14.99 -1.50
C PHE A 179 0.29 -13.68 -2.17
N ILE A 180 0.67 -13.77 -3.43
CA ILE A 180 1.11 -12.64 -4.24
C ILE A 180 0.05 -12.41 -5.31
N TYR A 181 -0.53 -11.22 -5.32
CA TYR A 181 -1.40 -10.77 -6.40
C TYR A 181 -0.60 -9.91 -7.37
N ASP A 182 -0.56 -10.34 -8.62
CA ASP A 182 -0.01 -9.56 -9.70
C ASP A 182 -1.12 -8.66 -10.27
N ALA A 183 -1.08 -7.36 -9.93
CA ALA A 183 -2.11 -6.41 -10.34
C ALA A 183 -2.15 -6.17 -11.84
N PHE A 184 -1.04 -6.42 -12.52
CA PHE A 184 -0.93 -6.29 -13.96
C PHE A 184 -1.62 -7.47 -14.66
N ARG A 185 -1.34 -8.69 -14.21
CA ARG A 185 -1.95 -9.93 -14.74
C ARG A 185 -3.34 -10.22 -14.19
N ASN A 186 -3.75 -9.51 -13.13
CA ASN A 186 -4.97 -9.76 -12.37
C ASN A 186 -5.07 -11.22 -11.91
N LYS A 187 -4.01 -11.73 -11.27
CA LYS A 187 -3.94 -13.12 -10.81
C LYS A 187 -3.24 -13.23 -9.48
N TRP A 188 -3.76 -14.12 -8.65
CA TRP A 188 -3.10 -14.58 -7.43
C TRP A 188 -2.20 -15.77 -7.74
N GLN A 189 -1.10 -15.85 -7.00
CA GLN A 189 -0.20 -17.00 -6.95
C GLN A 189 0.31 -17.21 -5.53
N ARG A 190 0.71 -18.43 -5.21
CA ARG A 190 1.36 -18.71 -3.92
C ARG A 190 2.80 -18.21 -3.97
N GLY A 191 3.23 -17.53 -2.91
CA GLY A 191 4.61 -17.11 -2.69
C GLY A 191 5.37 -18.07 -1.78
N PRO A 192 6.66 -17.79 -1.50
CA PRO A 192 7.42 -18.53 -0.49
C PRO A 192 6.82 -18.26 0.89
N SER A 193 6.46 -19.31 1.61
CA SER A 193 5.93 -19.20 2.97
C SER A 193 6.98 -18.64 3.94
N LEU A 194 6.53 -17.88 4.93
CA LEU A 194 7.34 -17.42 6.06
C LEU A 194 7.99 -18.61 6.77
N THR A 195 9.24 -18.47 7.21
CA THR A 195 9.93 -19.52 7.99
C THR A 195 9.27 -19.67 9.36
N THR A 196 8.91 -18.55 9.98
CA THR A 196 8.16 -18.52 11.23
C THR A 196 6.73 -18.04 10.98
N PRO A 197 5.71 -18.91 11.14
CA PRO A 197 4.30 -18.51 11.12
C PRO A 197 4.04 -17.40 12.13
N ARG A 198 3.39 -16.31 11.69
CA ARG A 198 3.12 -15.13 12.51
C ARG A 198 1.82 -14.45 12.10
N GLY A 199 1.07 -13.92 13.08
CA GLY A 199 -0.08 -13.04 12.89
C GLY A 199 0.09 -11.73 13.66
N TRP A 200 -0.66 -10.69 13.30
CA TRP A 200 -0.62 -9.35 13.92
C TRP A 200 0.81 -8.77 14.02
N PHE A 201 1.58 -8.93 12.96
CA PHE A 201 3.00 -8.54 12.89
C PHE A 201 3.19 -7.30 12.02
N ALA A 202 4.36 -6.69 12.12
CA ALA A 202 4.76 -5.56 11.29
C ALA A 202 5.32 -6.07 9.95
N ALA A 203 4.95 -5.42 8.84
CA ALA A 203 5.54 -5.70 7.54
C ALA A 203 5.73 -4.42 6.73
N ALA A 204 6.80 -4.37 5.93
CA ALA A 204 7.02 -3.29 4.96
C ALA A 204 7.84 -3.79 3.76
N ALA A 205 7.64 -3.17 2.61
CA ALA A 205 8.45 -3.43 1.41
C ALA A 205 9.40 -2.24 1.15
N MET A 206 10.66 -2.54 0.86
CA MET A 206 11.69 -1.54 0.56
C MET A 206 12.70 -2.11 -0.44
N GLY A 207 12.85 -1.44 -1.58
CA GLY A 207 13.62 -2.00 -2.71
C GLY A 207 13.01 -3.34 -3.13
N ASP A 208 13.84 -4.37 -3.31
CA ASP A 208 13.40 -5.74 -3.65
C ASP A 208 13.16 -6.62 -2.41
N PHE A 209 13.07 -6.02 -1.23
CA PHE A 209 12.97 -6.73 0.03
C PHE A 209 11.62 -6.50 0.71
N VAL A 210 11.08 -7.56 1.31
CA VAL A 210 9.91 -7.47 2.20
C VAL A 210 10.31 -7.88 3.60
N TYR A 211 10.26 -6.94 4.51
CA TYR A 211 10.63 -7.14 5.91
C TYR A 211 9.39 -7.47 6.73
N VAL A 212 9.53 -8.40 7.67
CA VAL A 212 8.51 -8.73 8.66
C VAL A 212 9.15 -8.83 10.04
N ALA A 213 8.44 -8.39 11.08
CA ALA A 213 8.94 -8.47 12.45
C ALA A 213 7.83 -8.57 13.49
N GLY A 214 8.12 -9.29 14.57
CA GLY A 214 7.21 -9.50 15.69
C GLY A 214 5.95 -10.29 15.34
N GLY A 215 4.90 -10.00 16.09
CA GLY A 215 3.58 -10.63 16.01
C GLY A 215 3.36 -11.73 17.03
N GLN A 216 2.30 -12.50 16.79
CA GLN A 216 1.94 -13.70 17.52
C GLN A 216 2.32 -14.92 16.68
N GLY A 217 3.25 -15.73 17.18
CA GLY A 217 3.55 -17.06 16.65
C GLY A 217 2.54 -18.10 17.15
N ARG A 218 2.80 -19.38 16.85
CA ARG A 218 1.90 -20.48 17.26
C ARG A 218 1.81 -20.69 18.77
N SER A 219 2.91 -20.44 19.49
CA SER A 219 3.03 -20.72 20.94
C SER A 219 3.36 -19.50 21.79
N CYS A 220 3.92 -18.44 21.19
CA CYS A 220 4.39 -17.25 21.89
C CYS A 220 4.29 -16.01 21.00
N PHE A 221 4.38 -14.84 21.62
CA PHE A 221 4.64 -13.59 20.92
C PHE A 221 6.11 -13.55 20.48
N LEU A 222 6.38 -12.86 19.37
CA LEU A 222 7.67 -12.87 18.70
C LEU A 222 8.38 -11.52 18.82
N ASP A 223 9.71 -11.57 18.93
CA ASP A 223 10.68 -10.50 18.65
C ASP A 223 11.45 -10.76 17.34
N SER A 224 11.35 -11.98 16.79
CA SER A 224 12.05 -12.39 15.59
C SER A 224 11.62 -11.61 14.36
N ALA A 225 12.55 -11.44 13.43
CA ALA A 225 12.34 -10.75 12.17
C ALA A 225 12.88 -11.59 11.00
N GLU A 226 12.26 -11.43 9.84
CA GLU A 226 12.64 -12.11 8.60
C GLU A 226 12.53 -11.13 7.44
N VAL A 227 13.34 -11.34 6.40
CA VAL A 227 13.29 -10.58 5.16
C VAL A 227 13.17 -11.52 3.97
N LEU A 228 12.18 -11.28 3.11
CA LEU A 228 12.08 -11.91 1.81
C LEU A 228 12.96 -11.14 0.84
N ASP A 229 13.95 -11.81 0.28
CA ASP A 229 14.55 -11.38 -0.97
C ASP A 229 13.59 -11.79 -2.10
N TYR A 230 12.98 -10.80 -2.76
CA TYR A 230 11.98 -11.06 -3.79
C TYR A 230 12.59 -11.63 -5.07
N ARG A 231 13.85 -11.33 -5.37
CA ARG A 231 14.56 -11.85 -6.54
C ARG A 231 14.90 -13.32 -6.34
N GLU A 232 15.41 -13.68 -5.16
CA GLU A 232 15.73 -15.06 -4.80
C GLU A 232 14.50 -15.89 -4.39
N LYS A 233 13.37 -15.22 -4.12
CA LYS A 233 12.13 -15.81 -3.61
C LYS A 233 12.37 -16.61 -2.33
N ARG A 234 13.20 -16.06 -1.44
CA ARG A 234 13.64 -16.73 -0.22
C ARG A 234 13.57 -15.82 0.99
N TRP A 235 13.04 -16.36 2.08
CA TRP A 235 13.10 -15.72 3.40
C TRP A 235 14.44 -15.97 4.06
N HIS A 236 14.99 -14.91 4.64
CA HIS A 236 16.21 -14.93 5.43
C HIS A 236 15.90 -14.46 6.84
N GLN A 237 16.50 -15.11 7.83
CA GLN A 237 16.41 -14.67 9.22
C GLN A 237 17.17 -13.35 9.40
N MET A 238 16.60 -12.45 10.18
CA MET A 238 17.22 -11.20 10.60
C MET A 238 17.55 -11.26 12.10
N PRO A 239 18.40 -10.35 12.60
CA PRO A 239 18.51 -10.14 14.05
C PRO A 239 17.13 -9.88 14.66
N SER A 240 16.90 -10.42 15.86
CA SER A 240 15.67 -10.15 16.62
C SER A 240 15.60 -8.69 17.07
N MET A 241 14.38 -8.18 17.22
CA MET A 241 14.10 -6.91 17.88
C MET A 241 14.51 -6.96 19.36
N HIS A 242 14.58 -5.79 20.02
CA HIS A 242 14.87 -5.69 21.45
C HIS A 242 13.69 -6.14 22.30
N CYS A 243 12.45 -5.99 21.80
CA CYS A 243 11.26 -6.39 22.53
C CYS A 243 10.32 -7.25 21.71
N VAL A 244 9.64 -8.15 22.42
CA VAL A 244 8.52 -8.92 21.89
C VAL A 244 7.33 -7.99 21.70
N ARG A 245 6.77 -7.98 20.49
CA ARG A 245 5.72 -7.02 20.12
C ARG A 245 4.66 -7.67 19.25
N SER A 246 3.38 -7.48 19.59
CA SER A 246 2.24 -7.95 18.80
C SER A 246 1.30 -6.80 18.42
N SER A 247 0.40 -7.02 17.46
CA SER A 247 -0.53 -5.98 16.96
C SER A 247 0.17 -4.71 16.46
N CYS A 248 1.43 -4.82 16.04
CA CYS A 248 2.26 -3.72 15.57
C CYS A 248 2.02 -3.40 14.08
N ARG A 249 2.66 -2.34 13.59
CA ARG A 249 2.65 -1.93 12.18
C ARG A 249 4.06 -1.76 11.67
N GLY A 250 4.27 -2.15 10.42
CA GLY A 250 5.52 -1.97 9.70
C GLY A 250 5.42 -0.81 8.73
N THR A 251 6.50 -0.05 8.57
CA THR A 251 6.61 0.98 7.52
C THR A 251 8.07 1.20 7.16
N VAL A 252 8.29 1.96 6.08
CA VAL A 252 9.62 2.43 5.70
C VAL A 252 9.71 3.93 5.98
N LEU A 253 10.74 4.36 6.70
CA LEU A 253 11.07 5.76 6.88
C LEU A 253 12.58 5.92 6.77
N ASN A 254 13.05 6.89 5.98
CA ASN A 254 14.48 7.17 5.78
C ASN A 254 15.32 5.94 5.40
N GLY A 255 14.78 5.05 4.55
CA GLY A 255 15.48 3.83 4.12
C GLY A 255 15.64 2.76 5.22
N GLN A 256 14.85 2.85 6.30
CA GLN A 256 14.87 1.94 7.43
C GLN A 256 13.51 1.27 7.58
N PHE A 257 13.49 0.05 8.10
CA PHE A 257 12.26 -0.67 8.40
C PHE A 257 11.83 -0.39 9.84
N TRP A 258 10.72 0.33 10.01
CA TRP A 258 10.19 0.74 11.30
C TRP A 258 9.06 -0.19 11.75
N VAL A 259 9.10 -0.57 13.02
CA VAL A 259 8.09 -1.32 13.74
C VAL A 259 7.52 -0.42 14.82
N ILE A 260 6.28 0.01 14.64
CA ILE A 260 5.62 0.99 15.51
C ILE A 260 4.34 0.43 16.10
N ALA A 261 3.86 1.07 17.18
CA ALA A 261 2.61 0.74 17.88
C ALA A 261 2.58 -0.72 18.39
N GLY A 262 1.41 -1.19 18.80
CA GLY A 262 1.21 -2.56 19.28
C GLY A 262 1.50 -2.76 20.76
N GLU A 263 1.38 -4.02 21.18
CA GLU A 263 1.43 -4.49 22.55
C GLU A 263 2.85 -5.02 22.80
N VAL A 264 3.62 -4.30 23.60
CA VAL A 264 4.89 -4.81 24.14
C VAL A 264 4.55 -5.72 25.30
N VAL A 265 4.83 -7.01 25.13
CA VAL A 265 4.52 -8.03 26.13
C VAL A 265 5.75 -8.19 27.03
N ILE A 266 5.53 -8.09 28.34
CA ILE A 266 6.58 -8.34 29.34
C ILE A 266 7.04 -9.78 29.18
N ASN A 267 8.32 -9.98 28.86
CA ASN A 267 8.95 -11.30 28.99
C ASN A 267 9.00 -11.67 30.49
N ASN A 268 9.13 -12.95 30.83
CA ASN A 268 9.15 -13.38 32.25
C ASN A 268 10.34 -12.84 33.08
N TYR A 269 11.13 -11.90 32.56
CA TYR A 269 12.35 -11.36 33.17
C TYR A 269 12.17 -10.01 33.86
N GLY A 270 10.96 -9.44 33.88
CA GLY A 270 10.66 -8.29 34.75
C GLY A 270 11.05 -6.91 34.20
N ASP A 271 11.39 -6.81 32.91
CA ASP A 271 11.60 -5.51 32.27
C ASP A 271 10.29 -4.70 32.21
N HIS A 272 10.36 -3.42 32.57
CA HIS A 272 9.24 -2.51 32.40
C HIS A 272 8.87 -2.44 30.90
N PRO A 273 7.62 -2.70 30.51
CA PRO A 273 7.25 -2.65 29.11
C PRO A 273 7.39 -1.20 28.65
N GLN A 274 8.24 -0.96 27.65
CA GLN A 274 8.28 0.34 26.96
C GLN A 274 7.02 0.48 26.09
N ARG A 275 5.86 0.59 26.75
CA ARG A 275 4.59 0.91 26.10
C ARG A 275 4.78 2.20 25.33
N ALA A 276 4.26 2.25 24.10
CA ALA A 276 4.45 3.35 23.17
C ALA A 276 5.89 3.60 22.64
N SER A 277 6.79 2.61 22.68
CA SER A 277 8.06 2.64 21.94
C SER A 277 7.90 2.21 20.47
N ALA A 278 8.92 2.46 19.68
CA ALA A 278 9.13 1.87 18.36
C ALA A 278 10.54 1.32 18.21
N GLU A 279 10.76 0.52 17.19
CA GLU A 279 12.09 0.08 16.79
C GLU A 279 12.26 0.25 15.29
N PHE A 280 13.46 0.57 14.84
CA PHE A 280 13.78 0.51 13.42
C PHE A 280 15.00 -0.36 13.15
N PHE A 281 14.96 -1.07 12.03
CA PHE A 281 16.07 -1.82 11.51
C PHE A 281 16.77 -1.01 10.42
N ASN A 282 18.08 -0.86 10.56
CA ASN A 282 18.93 -0.26 9.54
C ASN A 282 19.59 -1.36 8.69
N PRO A 283 19.24 -1.49 7.39
CA PRO A 283 19.84 -2.52 6.52
C PRO A 283 21.36 -2.41 6.35
N ALA A 284 21.92 -1.20 6.45
CA ALA A 284 23.35 -0.98 6.27
C ALA A 284 24.16 -1.52 7.46
N SER A 285 23.73 -1.23 8.70
CA SER A 285 24.37 -1.75 9.91
C SER A 285 23.88 -3.14 10.32
N LYS A 286 22.77 -3.61 9.72
CA LYS A 286 22.06 -4.84 10.07
C LYS A 286 21.71 -4.91 11.57
N SER A 287 21.27 -3.80 12.14
CA SER A 287 20.96 -3.71 13.57
C SER A 287 19.63 -3.00 13.80
N TRP A 288 18.97 -3.38 14.89
CA TRP A 288 17.81 -2.66 15.41
C TRP A 288 18.25 -1.48 16.26
N THR A 289 17.40 -0.47 16.36
CA THR A 289 17.56 0.67 17.27
C THR A 289 16.21 0.96 17.90
N LEU A 290 16.19 1.02 19.23
CA LEU A 290 15.01 1.29 20.03
C LEU A 290 14.78 2.80 20.14
N ILE A 291 13.56 3.22 19.83
CA ILE A 291 13.05 4.57 20.04
C ILE A 291 12.09 4.51 21.23
N PRO A 292 12.55 4.88 22.44
CA PRO A 292 11.68 4.97 23.59
C PRO A 292 10.67 6.10 23.38
N GLU A 293 9.50 5.99 24.03
CA GLU A 293 8.57 7.11 24.16
C GLU A 293 8.14 7.76 22.83
N MET A 294 7.85 6.96 21.79
CA MET A 294 7.22 7.46 20.56
C MET A 294 5.71 7.79 20.77
N TRP A 295 5.16 7.64 21.99
CA TRP A 295 3.81 8.05 22.43
C TRP A 295 2.63 7.73 21.47
N LEU A 296 2.52 6.46 21.05
CA LEU A 296 1.34 5.88 20.39
C LEU A 296 0.74 4.72 21.23
N ASP A 297 -0.30 5.01 22.01
CA ASP A 297 -0.86 4.05 22.99
C ASP A 297 -1.94 3.11 22.41
N SER A 298 -1.77 2.56 21.19
CA SER A 298 -2.88 1.86 20.53
C SER A 298 -2.52 0.65 19.65
N HIS A 299 -3.31 -0.43 19.79
CA HIS A 299 -3.36 -1.60 18.89
C HIS A 299 -4.16 -1.35 17.59
N LYS A 300 -4.73 -0.14 17.43
CA LYS A 300 -5.65 0.22 16.34
C LYS A 300 -5.22 1.50 15.62
N VAL A 301 -3.93 1.63 15.37
CA VAL A 301 -3.38 2.72 14.56
C VAL A 301 -3.56 2.41 13.07
N ALA A 302 -4.20 3.33 12.34
CA ALA A 302 -4.13 3.37 10.90
C ALA A 302 -2.92 4.23 10.50
N LEU A 303 -2.00 3.64 9.76
CA LEU A 303 -0.70 4.21 9.39
C LEU A 303 -0.67 4.44 7.88
N ALA A 304 -0.22 5.62 7.47
CA ALA A 304 0.13 5.94 6.10
C ALA A 304 1.46 6.67 6.06
N ARG A 305 2.03 6.78 4.86
CA ARG A 305 3.33 7.43 4.65
C ARG A 305 3.21 8.49 3.56
N PHE A 306 3.58 9.71 3.92
CA PHE A 306 3.74 10.82 2.99
C PHE A 306 4.84 11.73 3.50
N GLN A 307 6.04 11.60 2.92
CA GLN A 307 7.30 12.18 3.41
C GLN A 307 7.69 11.67 4.81
N ASN A 308 6.83 11.90 5.80
CA ASN A 308 6.90 11.37 7.17
C ASN A 308 5.81 10.30 7.42
N LEU A 309 5.71 9.82 8.66
CA LEU A 309 4.65 8.93 9.10
C LEU A 309 3.39 9.74 9.45
N LEU A 310 2.26 9.27 8.94
CA LEU A 310 0.95 9.82 9.25
C LEU A 310 0.12 8.76 9.97
N VAL A 311 -0.48 9.15 11.09
CA VAL A 311 -1.31 8.27 11.89
C VAL A 311 -2.64 8.95 12.17
N VAL A 312 -3.71 8.17 12.14
CA VAL A 312 -4.96 8.58 12.78
C VAL A 312 -5.09 7.92 14.15
N HIS A 313 -5.09 8.74 15.19
CA HIS A 313 -5.29 8.33 16.59
C HIS A 313 -6.43 9.15 17.20
N GLN A 314 -7.48 8.48 17.70
CA GLN A 314 -8.67 9.15 18.28
C GLN A 314 -9.27 10.23 17.35
N SER A 315 -9.41 9.92 16.06
CA SER A 315 -9.89 10.82 15.00
C SER A 315 -9.00 12.04 14.71
N LYS A 316 -7.85 12.19 15.39
CA LYS A 316 -6.82 13.19 15.09
C LYS A 316 -5.86 12.61 14.05
N LEU A 317 -5.61 13.38 13.00
CA LEU A 317 -4.52 13.14 12.07
C LEU A 317 -3.24 13.73 12.67
N MET A 318 -2.27 12.86 12.90
CA MET A 318 -0.99 13.17 13.52
C MET A 318 0.13 12.90 12.52
N ARG A 319 1.18 13.72 12.53
CA ARG A 319 2.39 13.55 11.74
C ARG A 319 3.58 13.37 12.67
N TYR A 320 4.43 12.40 12.38
CA TYR A 320 5.63 12.16 13.16
C TYR A 320 6.80 13.02 12.69
N ASP A 321 7.52 13.61 13.64
CA ASP A 321 8.83 14.21 13.45
C ASP A 321 9.92 13.24 13.97
N PRO A 322 10.73 12.63 13.08
CA PRO A 322 11.77 11.68 13.50
C PRO A 322 12.99 12.35 14.16
N GLU A 323 13.21 13.66 13.99
CA GLU A 323 14.33 14.36 14.62
C GLU A 323 14.02 14.66 16.09
N LEU A 324 12.77 15.05 16.37
CA LEU A 324 12.30 15.39 17.71
C LEU A 324 11.70 14.19 18.47
N ASN A 325 11.36 13.10 17.76
CA ASN A 325 10.58 11.98 18.29
C ASN A 325 9.20 12.44 18.83
N GLU A 326 8.53 13.35 18.12
CA GLU A 326 7.26 13.94 18.54
C GLU A 326 6.16 13.77 17.48
N TRP A 327 4.89 13.85 17.92
CA TRP A 327 3.72 13.80 17.04
C TRP A 327 3.02 15.15 16.98
N ASP A 328 3.07 15.77 15.80
CA ASP A 328 2.33 16.98 15.48
C ASP A 328 0.87 16.67 15.18
N HIS A 329 -0.06 17.37 15.82
CA HIS A 329 -1.47 17.36 15.41
C HIS A 329 -1.68 18.26 14.20
N ILE A 330 -2.05 17.67 13.06
CA ILE A 330 -2.20 18.39 11.79
C ILE A 330 -3.66 18.51 11.31
N GLY A 331 -4.61 17.85 11.98
CA GLY A 331 -6.03 17.96 11.66
C GLY A 331 -6.88 16.81 12.18
N HIS A 332 -8.11 16.70 11.69
CA HIS A 332 -9.05 15.64 12.03
C HIS A 332 -9.58 14.94 10.77
N ILE A 333 -9.92 13.66 10.88
CA ILE A 333 -10.74 12.99 9.86
C ILE A 333 -12.19 13.51 9.92
N SER A 334 -12.94 13.41 8.82
CA SER A 334 -14.32 13.91 8.69
C SER A 334 -15.28 13.43 9.79
N THR A 335 -15.14 12.19 10.24
CA THR A 335 -15.91 11.59 11.33
C THR A 335 -15.56 12.15 12.72
N GLY A 336 -14.56 13.03 12.81
CA GLY A 336 -14.11 13.71 14.03
C GLY A 336 -14.34 15.22 14.04
N GLN A 337 -15.27 15.76 13.23
CA GLN A 337 -15.60 17.19 13.31
C GLN A 337 -16.00 17.59 14.75
N LEU A 338 -15.52 18.76 15.19
CA LEU A 338 -15.52 19.32 16.56
C LEU A 338 -16.83 19.21 17.36
N TYR A 339 -17.96 18.95 16.71
CA TYR A 339 -19.31 18.92 17.30
C TYR A 339 -19.93 17.52 17.43
N ASN A 340 -19.31 16.46 16.89
CA ASN A 340 -19.78 15.08 17.07
C ASN A 340 -18.74 14.22 17.81
N ARG A 341 -18.61 14.42 19.13
CA ARG A 341 -17.75 13.61 20.00
C ARG A 341 -18.35 12.24 20.35
N SER A 342 -19.57 11.96 19.91
CA SER A 342 -20.29 10.73 20.24
C SER A 342 -20.03 9.60 19.24
N SER A 343 -19.34 9.87 18.12
CA SER A 343 -19.06 8.85 17.10
C SER A 343 -17.58 8.72 16.80
N TYR A 344 -17.07 7.51 16.62
CA TYR A 344 -15.70 7.27 16.18
C TYR A 344 -15.63 6.19 15.11
N ARG A 345 -14.74 6.39 14.12
CA ARG A 345 -14.47 5.44 13.04
C ARG A 345 -13.29 4.56 13.41
N PHE A 346 -13.37 3.26 13.15
CA PHE A 346 -12.28 2.31 13.38
C PHE A 346 -12.27 1.21 12.32
N GLY A 347 -11.13 0.50 12.21
CA GLY A 347 -10.95 -0.56 11.21
C GLY A 347 -11.05 -0.06 9.77
N PHE A 348 -10.77 1.22 9.54
CA PHE A 348 -10.68 1.82 8.20
C PHE A 348 -9.24 1.69 7.67
N ALA A 349 -9.09 1.74 6.35
CA ALA A 349 -7.79 1.88 5.71
C ALA A 349 -7.40 3.36 5.62
N LEU A 350 -6.10 3.61 5.77
CA LEU A 350 -5.46 4.90 5.58
C LEU A 350 -4.36 4.73 4.54
N GLU A 351 -4.52 5.29 3.36
CA GLU A 351 -3.61 5.08 2.23
C GLU A 351 -3.21 6.40 1.59
N CYS A 352 -1.95 6.52 1.21
CA CYS A 352 -1.44 7.66 0.46
C CYS A 352 -1.25 7.28 -1.00
N LEU A 353 -1.73 8.15 -1.90
CA LEU A 353 -1.40 8.09 -3.31
C LEU A 353 -1.02 9.50 -3.80
N GLY A 354 0.27 9.69 -4.10
CA GLY A 354 0.80 11.02 -4.39
C GLY A 354 0.65 11.95 -3.18
N ASP A 355 0.09 13.14 -3.39
CA ASP A 355 -0.22 14.15 -2.37
C ASP A 355 -1.60 13.94 -1.70
N LYS A 356 -2.28 12.82 -1.98
CA LYS A 356 -3.64 12.56 -1.48
C LYS A 356 -3.63 11.49 -0.40
N LEU A 357 -4.33 11.78 0.69
CA LEU A 357 -4.60 10.86 1.79
C LEU A 357 -6.04 10.35 1.70
N TYR A 358 -6.21 9.04 1.68
CA TYR A 358 -7.50 8.38 1.61
C TYR A 358 -7.86 7.69 2.91
N VAL A 359 -9.13 7.85 3.34
CA VAL A 359 -9.73 7.12 4.45
C VAL A 359 -10.87 6.28 3.89
N ILE A 360 -10.77 4.95 4.02
CA ILE A 360 -11.64 4.01 3.31
C ILE A 360 -12.29 3.02 4.27
N GLY A 361 -13.61 2.87 4.18
CA GLY A 361 -14.37 1.83 4.90
C GLY A 361 -14.30 1.92 6.43
N GLY A 362 -14.33 0.78 7.11
CA GLY A 362 -14.37 0.69 8.57
C GLY A 362 -15.78 0.61 9.14
N LYS A 363 -15.86 0.75 10.47
CA LYS A 363 -17.10 0.79 11.25
C LYS A 363 -17.15 2.10 12.02
N ILE A 364 -18.34 2.68 12.15
CA ILE A 364 -18.57 3.83 13.02
C ILE A 364 -19.33 3.33 14.25
N GLU A 365 -18.74 3.52 15.42
CA GLU A 365 -19.44 3.36 16.68
C GLU A 365 -20.00 4.72 17.10
N SER A 366 -21.31 4.80 17.35
CA SER A 366 -22.01 6.00 17.80
C SER A 366 -22.66 5.77 19.15
N TRP A 367 -22.37 6.64 20.11
CA TRP A 367 -22.89 6.60 21.47
C TRP A 367 -24.15 7.44 21.57
N GLN A 368 -25.27 6.79 21.87
CA GLN A 368 -26.53 7.49 22.12
C GLN A 368 -26.59 8.01 23.55
N ASN A 369 -26.07 7.24 24.51
CA ASN A 369 -25.93 7.54 25.94
C ASN A 369 -24.73 6.74 26.51
N ARG A 370 -24.31 7.00 27.77
CA ARG A 370 -23.16 6.33 28.41
C ARG A 370 -23.15 4.79 28.35
N ASN A 371 -24.32 4.14 28.22
CA ASN A 371 -24.45 2.68 28.24
C ASN A 371 -24.95 2.08 26.91
N ARG A 372 -25.15 2.90 25.87
CA ARG A 372 -25.72 2.42 24.60
C ARG A 372 -24.97 3.00 23.42
N SER A 373 -24.23 2.13 22.74
CA SER A 373 -23.60 2.42 21.45
C SER A 373 -24.23 1.60 20.33
N SER A 374 -24.15 2.10 19.10
CA SER A 374 -24.47 1.36 17.88
C SER A 374 -23.24 1.32 16.98
N ILE A 375 -22.93 0.16 16.42
CA ILE A 375 -21.83 -0.02 15.48
C ILE A 375 -22.42 -0.26 14.10
N GLN A 376 -22.04 0.55 13.12
CA GLN A 376 -22.50 0.43 11.75
C GLN A 376 -21.32 0.29 10.79
N PRO A 377 -21.33 -0.68 9.87
CA PRO A 377 -20.32 -0.78 8.82
C PRO A 377 -20.50 0.36 7.81
N VAL A 378 -19.39 0.82 7.24
CA VAL A 378 -19.39 1.97 6.33
C VAL A 378 -18.66 1.61 5.04
N SER A 379 -19.23 2.00 3.91
CA SER A 379 -18.67 1.81 2.55
C SER A 379 -17.98 3.07 2.00
N THR A 380 -18.06 4.19 2.72
CA THR A 380 -17.57 5.50 2.29
C THR A 380 -16.05 5.52 2.16
N ALA A 381 -15.58 6.22 1.13
CA ALA A 381 -14.21 6.61 0.97
C ALA A 381 -14.12 8.13 0.85
N GLU A 382 -13.09 8.71 1.46
CA GLU A 382 -12.87 10.16 1.51
C GLU A 382 -11.41 10.46 1.22
N VAL A 383 -11.16 11.62 0.62
CA VAL A 383 -9.82 12.07 0.25
C VAL A 383 -9.54 13.47 0.78
N CYS A 384 -8.31 13.68 1.23
CA CYS A 384 -7.77 14.98 1.62
C CYS A 384 -6.46 15.21 0.87
N HIS A 385 -6.21 16.46 0.45
CA HIS A 385 -4.91 16.86 -0.09
C HIS A 385 -3.95 17.22 1.04
N LEU A 386 -2.78 16.60 1.02
CA LEU A 386 -1.64 16.91 1.86
C LEU A 386 -0.83 17.99 1.12
N GLY A 387 -1.00 19.26 1.50
CA GLY A 387 -0.22 20.34 0.91
C GLY A 387 1.24 20.33 1.37
N THR A 388 2.03 21.25 0.82
CA THR A 388 3.44 21.41 1.18
C THR A 388 3.62 22.04 2.57
N ALA A 389 4.67 21.62 3.27
CA ALA A 389 4.93 21.77 4.71
C ALA A 389 4.89 23.20 5.32
N SER A 390 4.75 24.27 4.54
CA SER A 390 4.94 25.65 5.02
C SER A 390 3.67 26.42 5.42
N ASN A 391 2.46 25.94 5.09
CA ASN A 391 1.25 26.65 5.50
C ASN A 391 0.01 25.76 5.45
N SER A 392 -0.42 25.22 6.59
CA SER A 392 -1.49 24.23 6.55
C SER A 392 -2.46 24.22 7.70
N LYS A 393 -3.60 24.87 7.48
CA LYS A 393 -4.88 24.40 8.02
C LYS A 393 -5.40 23.31 7.07
N PHE A 394 -4.86 22.09 7.16
CA PHE A 394 -5.31 20.93 6.37
C PHE A 394 -6.52 20.27 7.03
N THR A 395 -7.74 20.43 6.52
CA THR A 395 -8.85 19.51 6.88
C THR A 395 -10.05 19.63 5.92
N ARG A 396 -9.84 19.70 4.60
CA ARG A 396 -10.98 19.56 3.67
C ARG A 396 -11.01 18.16 3.09
N TRP A 397 -11.81 17.32 3.72
CA TRP A 397 -12.15 15.99 3.22
C TRP A 397 -13.26 16.11 2.18
N ASN A 398 -13.08 15.43 1.05
CA ASN A 398 -14.11 15.30 0.02
C ASN A 398 -14.48 13.82 -0.12
N SER A 399 -15.78 13.55 -0.23
CA SER A 399 -16.27 12.19 -0.52
C SER A 399 -15.89 11.79 -1.93
N VAL A 400 -15.45 10.55 -2.09
CA VAL A 400 -15.25 9.89 -3.40
C VAL A 400 -16.27 8.76 -3.52
N ALA A 401 -16.26 8.02 -4.64
CA ALA A 401 -17.19 6.93 -4.85
C ALA A 401 -17.11 5.91 -3.70
N ASP A 402 -18.28 5.42 -3.27
CA ASP A 402 -18.38 4.42 -2.22
C ASP A 402 -18.05 3.01 -2.76
N MET A 403 -17.68 2.11 -1.84
CA MET A 403 -17.47 0.69 -2.16
C MET A 403 -18.77 -0.07 -2.49
N LYS A 404 -19.91 0.63 -2.58
CA LYS A 404 -21.26 0.10 -2.78
C LYS A 404 -21.58 -1.04 -1.81
N ASP A 405 -21.59 -2.27 -2.34
CA ASP A 405 -22.03 -3.49 -1.65
C ASP A 405 -20.98 -4.05 -0.69
N SER A 406 -19.83 -3.37 -0.51
CA SER A 406 -18.81 -3.74 0.47
C SER A 406 -18.70 -2.66 1.54
N SER A 407 -18.84 -3.07 2.80
CA SER A 407 -18.80 -2.18 3.96
C SER A 407 -18.28 -2.92 5.18
N GLY A 408 -17.57 -2.25 6.08
CA GLY A 408 -17.05 -2.87 7.30
C GLY A 408 -15.54 -2.76 7.42
N ILE A 409 -14.94 -3.62 8.24
CA ILE A 409 -13.51 -3.53 8.55
C ILE A 409 -12.68 -3.79 7.30
N ILE A 410 -11.72 -2.91 7.04
CA ILE A 410 -10.68 -3.15 6.06
C ILE A 410 -9.62 -4.04 6.71
N LEU A 411 -9.48 -5.25 6.21
CA LEU A 411 -8.54 -6.27 6.69
C LEU A 411 -7.12 -5.98 6.21
N ALA A 412 -7.01 -5.41 5.00
CA ALA A 412 -5.76 -5.00 4.40
C ALA A 412 -6.01 -3.93 3.34
N SER A 413 -5.04 -3.04 3.18
CA SER A 413 -4.99 -2.09 2.08
C SER A 413 -3.56 -1.92 1.61
N ALA A 414 -3.41 -1.51 0.36
CA ALA A 414 -2.14 -1.04 -0.19
C ALA A 414 -2.35 -0.35 -1.53
N THR A 415 -1.43 0.55 -1.87
CA THR A 415 -1.46 1.32 -3.12
C THR A 415 -0.47 0.75 -4.12
N VAL A 416 -0.91 0.53 -5.38
CA VAL A 416 -0.08 -0.04 -6.45
C VAL A 416 -0.08 0.86 -7.67
N LEU A 417 1.12 1.22 -8.12
CA LEU A 417 1.39 2.02 -9.33
C LEU A 417 1.66 1.10 -10.53
N LEU A 418 0.94 1.35 -11.63
CA LEU A 418 0.99 0.56 -12.87
C LEU A 418 0.88 1.38 -14.14
#